data_AF-B8CES4-F1
#
_entry.id   AF-B8CES4-F1
#
_cell.length_a   1.000
_cell.length_b   1.000
_cell.length_c   1.000
_cell.angle_alpha   90.00
_cell.angle_beta   90.00
_cell.angle_gamma   90.00
#
_symmetry.space_group_name_H-M   'P 1'
#
loop_
_entity.id
_entity.type
_entity.pdbx_description
1 polymer ?
#
loop_
_entity_poly.entity_id
_entity_poly.type
_entity_poly.pdbx_seq_one_letter_code
_entity_poly.pdbx_strand_id
1 'polypeptide(L)'
;MKYSSPAFSRTILPGIDVATSPPSRSNRRNSLGIMQAAFAALSTALLCILFINNKPGENIVESKSHHFGAPMTTRALPICESSSTNANADDKLPVASRRYSRRAITTNPPVDDGDESRWPLGVVWLMVRHLDVLCRMSYVSIMPHPRFSQSFPNSGTSYTLHATRELTNTTTATNYGLEGDIKDEESVPVFKNIEDSENGPYLELIPSRVTSIPKYILTKTHCGGFCASCSSPEAYIETPRSFLKSCLKGKRGVFSPEHNAMRTHTVHYSADLISKVVHIFRNPVDNVVARFHLERKRYTAKKHEKWLAAHPNNKEGFQASDCKWCQSMNVDQMISETRWIDSDLANSMEGVPCRTEFFRYIQWHNLAFSVTSDLNVPSYVFHYEDYSNRFDEVTTELIEFLELERKSDAPDFIDNKEYGYYYSREQKEAIAVMVKEFSTKSTWQHLHHYFMDSSGDIGATMESKQIEDGTDVIHKKRGVVSIV
;
A
#
# COMPACT_ATOMS: atom_id res chain seq x y z
N MET A 1 -7.50 -52.25 -14.54
CA MET A 1 -6.86 -51.59 -15.70
C MET A 1 -5.75 -50.70 -15.16
N LYS A 2 -4.49 -51.07 -15.41
CA LYS A 2 -3.29 -50.30 -15.03
C LYS A 2 -2.74 -49.67 -16.30
N TYR A 3 -2.63 -48.35 -16.36
CA TYR A 3 -1.94 -47.66 -17.45
C TYR A 3 -0.54 -47.25 -16.99
N SER A 4 0.46 -47.77 -17.70
CA SER A 4 1.88 -47.49 -17.59
C SER A 4 2.29 -46.46 -18.65
N SER A 5 2.94 -45.38 -18.22
CA SER A 5 3.57 -44.39 -19.11
C SER A 5 4.93 -44.88 -19.63
N PRO A 6 5.31 -44.61 -20.89
CA PRO A 6 6.63 -44.95 -21.41
C PRO A 6 7.64 -43.81 -21.22
N ALA A 7 8.86 -44.21 -20.88
CA ALA A 7 10.04 -43.37 -20.73
C ALA A 7 10.62 -42.93 -22.10
N PHE A 8 11.05 -41.67 -22.18
CA PHE A 8 11.77 -41.11 -23.33
C PHE A 8 13.28 -41.33 -23.18
N SER A 9 13.87 -41.98 -24.19
CA SER A 9 15.31 -42.21 -24.34
C SER A 9 15.98 -41.01 -25.02
N ARG A 10 17.09 -40.50 -24.47
CA ARG A 10 17.94 -39.48 -25.10
C ARG A 10 19.17 -40.12 -25.73
N THR A 11 19.28 -39.93 -27.03
CA THR A 11 20.41 -40.30 -27.89
C THR A 11 21.62 -39.41 -27.63
N ILE A 12 22.79 -40.03 -27.50
CA ILE A 12 24.12 -39.44 -27.40
C ILE A 12 24.69 -39.26 -28.82
N LEU A 13 25.31 -38.11 -29.12
CA LEU A 13 26.27 -37.96 -30.22
C LEU A 13 27.49 -37.14 -29.77
N PRO A 14 28.70 -37.37 -30.35
CA PRO A 14 29.97 -36.96 -29.77
C PRO A 14 30.64 -35.76 -30.46
N GLY A 15 31.41 -35.02 -29.65
CA GLY A 15 32.80 -34.58 -29.89
C GLY A 15 33.14 -33.67 -31.07
N ILE A 16 33.54 -32.43 -30.76
CA ILE A 16 34.60 -31.69 -31.51
C ILE A 16 35.42 -30.88 -30.50
N ASP A 17 36.71 -31.22 -30.38
CA ASP A 17 37.75 -30.47 -29.68
C ASP A 17 38.33 -29.37 -30.57
N VAL A 18 38.46 -28.14 -30.05
CA VAL A 18 39.40 -27.14 -30.57
C VAL A 18 40.05 -26.44 -29.37
N ALA A 19 41.35 -26.67 -29.22
CA ALA A 19 42.22 -26.05 -28.24
C ALA A 19 42.69 -24.66 -28.71
N THR A 20 42.50 -23.64 -27.87
CA THR A 20 43.27 -22.38 -27.95
C THR A 20 43.63 -21.92 -26.53
N SER A 21 44.93 -21.86 -26.26
CA SER A 21 45.58 -21.41 -25.03
C SER A 21 45.40 -19.90 -24.75
N PRO A 22 45.19 -19.46 -23.50
CA PRO A 22 45.27 -18.05 -23.13
C PRO A 22 46.66 -17.68 -22.55
N PRO A 23 47.09 -16.41 -22.66
CA PRO A 23 48.37 -15.96 -22.13
C PRO A 23 48.29 -15.67 -20.62
N SER A 24 49.41 -15.95 -19.94
CA SER A 24 49.66 -15.71 -18.52
C SER A 24 49.58 -14.22 -18.13
N ARG A 25 48.75 -13.89 -17.14
CA ARG A 25 48.78 -12.61 -16.40
C ARG A 25 49.20 -12.87 -14.95
N SER A 26 50.49 -12.75 -14.66
CA SER A 26 51.01 -12.53 -13.30
C SER A 26 51.35 -11.04 -13.10
N ASN A 27 51.35 -10.58 -11.85
CA ASN A 27 51.68 -9.21 -11.37
C ASN A 27 50.58 -8.13 -11.31
N ARG A 28 49.43 -8.42 -10.69
CA ARG A 28 48.54 -7.38 -10.11
C ARG A 28 47.88 -7.72 -8.76
N ARG A 29 48.43 -8.65 -7.97
CA ARG A 29 47.82 -9.07 -6.68
C ARG A 29 48.44 -8.47 -5.41
N ASN A 30 49.57 -7.76 -5.48
CA ASN A 30 50.25 -7.29 -4.25
C ASN A 30 49.89 -5.86 -3.81
N SER A 31 49.25 -5.03 -4.64
CA SER A 31 48.89 -3.65 -4.27
C SER A 31 47.52 -3.53 -3.60
N LEU A 32 46.61 -4.49 -3.82
CA LEU A 32 45.25 -4.45 -3.26
C LEU A 32 45.21 -4.88 -1.78
N GLY A 33 46.04 -5.85 -1.39
CA GLY A 33 46.11 -6.33 0.00
C GLY A 33 46.69 -5.30 0.97
N ILE A 34 47.65 -4.48 0.52
CA ILE A 34 48.25 -3.43 1.36
C ILE A 34 47.25 -2.29 1.62
N MET A 35 46.43 -1.92 0.63
CA MET A 35 45.38 -0.91 0.84
C MET A 35 44.25 -1.41 1.74
N GLN A 36 43.85 -2.69 1.64
CA GLN A 36 42.84 -3.26 2.53
C GLN A 36 43.31 -3.33 3.99
N ALA A 37 44.58 -3.70 4.22
CA ALA A 37 45.16 -3.73 5.57
C ALA A 37 45.29 -2.33 6.19
N ALA A 38 45.70 -1.33 5.40
CA ALA A 38 45.80 0.06 5.86
C ALA A 38 44.41 0.64 6.22
N PHE A 39 43.37 0.31 5.44
CA PHE A 39 42.00 0.78 5.70
C PHE A 39 41.41 0.15 6.97
N ALA A 40 41.64 -1.14 7.19
CA ALA A 40 41.24 -1.83 8.42
C ALA A 40 41.91 -1.22 9.65
N ALA A 41 43.22 -0.97 9.61
CA ALA A 41 43.96 -0.39 10.72
C ALA A 41 43.51 1.04 11.07
N LEU A 42 43.23 1.88 10.06
CA LEU A 42 42.69 3.23 10.25
C LEU A 42 41.28 3.21 10.85
N SER A 43 40.43 2.27 10.43
CA SER A 43 39.07 2.13 10.96
C SER A 43 39.07 1.68 12.42
N THR A 44 39.97 0.77 12.81
CA THR A 44 40.12 0.34 14.21
C THR A 44 40.68 1.46 15.10
N ALA A 45 41.65 2.23 14.61
CA ALA A 45 42.20 3.36 15.35
C ALA A 45 41.16 4.45 15.62
N LEU A 46 40.28 4.75 14.65
CA LEU A 46 39.19 5.72 14.82
C LEU A 46 38.14 5.25 15.86
N LEU A 47 37.79 3.96 15.84
CA LEU A 47 36.91 3.35 16.83
C LEU A 47 37.48 3.44 18.26
N CYS A 48 38.78 3.21 18.43
CA CYS A 48 39.44 3.37 19.72
C CYS A 48 39.41 4.83 20.23
N ILE A 49 39.61 5.82 19.35
CA ILE A 49 39.55 7.25 19.72
C ILE A 49 38.12 7.65 20.15
N LEU A 50 37.09 7.11 19.49
CA LEU A 50 35.70 7.39 19.85
C LEU A 50 35.29 6.72 21.17
N PHE A 51 35.83 5.55 21.50
CA PHE A 51 35.58 4.88 22.79
C PHE A 51 36.30 5.55 23.96
N ILE A 52 37.49 6.12 23.75
CA ILE A 52 38.24 6.81 24.81
C ILE A 52 37.55 8.12 25.24
N ASN A 53 36.83 8.78 24.33
CA ASN A 53 36.19 10.08 24.59
C ASN A 53 34.77 9.99 25.14
N ASN A 54 34.19 8.79 25.31
CA ASN A 54 32.84 8.61 25.82
C ASN A 54 32.84 7.94 27.20
N LYS A 55 33.05 8.73 28.26
CA LYS A 55 32.69 8.33 29.64
C LYS A 55 31.28 8.85 29.95
N PRO A 56 30.32 7.98 30.29
CA PRO A 56 29.03 8.43 30.81
C PRO A 56 29.15 8.83 32.28
N GLY A 57 28.70 10.05 32.59
CA GLY A 57 28.52 10.52 33.97
C GLY A 57 27.25 9.92 34.58
N GLU A 58 27.40 9.33 35.75
CA GLU A 58 26.33 8.86 36.63
C GLU A 58 25.50 10.03 37.15
N ASN A 59 24.17 9.90 37.15
CA ASN A 59 23.31 10.62 38.09
C ASN A 59 22.23 9.67 38.60
N ILE A 60 22.37 9.33 39.87
CA ILE A 60 21.44 8.59 40.71
C ILE A 60 20.43 9.60 41.25
N VAL A 61 19.13 9.37 41.02
CA VAL A 61 18.06 9.89 41.89
C VAL A 61 17.06 8.78 42.13
N GLU A 62 17.02 8.34 43.39
CA GLU A 62 16.10 7.37 43.95
C GLU A 62 14.88 8.06 44.59
N SER A 63 13.84 7.25 44.83
CA SER A 63 12.70 7.48 45.73
C SER A 63 11.49 8.21 45.09
N LYS A 64 10.23 7.82 45.27
CA LYS A 64 9.60 6.95 46.28
C LYS A 64 8.23 6.46 45.77
N SER A 65 7.90 5.25 46.17
CA SER A 65 6.59 4.59 46.09
C SER A 65 5.54 5.21 47.03
N HIS A 66 4.27 5.27 46.59
CA HIS A 66 3.12 5.14 47.49
C HIS A 66 1.98 4.36 46.82
N HIS A 67 1.44 3.41 47.57
CA HIS A 67 0.33 2.52 47.25
C HIS A 67 -1.04 3.09 47.69
N PHE A 68 -2.08 2.46 47.12
CA PHE A 68 -3.44 2.19 47.63
C PHE A 68 -4.58 3.19 47.36
N GLY A 69 -5.66 2.65 46.77
CA GLY A 69 -7.03 3.16 46.90
C GLY A 69 -7.96 2.89 45.71
N ALA A 70 -8.55 1.69 45.63
CA ALA A 70 -9.67 1.35 44.74
C ALA A 70 -11.03 1.92 45.28
N PRO A 71 -12.19 1.52 44.75
CA PRO A 71 -12.78 1.92 43.47
C PRO A 71 -14.10 2.71 43.67
N MET A 72 -14.47 3.60 42.75
CA MET A 72 -15.81 4.22 42.76
C MET A 72 -16.72 3.65 41.67
N THR A 73 -17.86 3.18 42.13
CA THR A 73 -19.03 2.66 41.42
C THR A 73 -19.69 3.73 40.55
N THR A 74 -19.83 3.50 39.25
CA THR A 74 -20.68 4.32 38.36
C THR A 74 -22.08 3.70 38.25
N ARG A 75 -23.08 4.43 38.77
CA ARG A 75 -24.49 4.28 38.41
C ARG A 75 -24.74 4.94 37.05
N ALA A 76 -25.31 4.19 36.13
CA ALA A 76 -25.93 4.70 34.92
C ALA A 76 -27.35 5.21 35.22
N LEU A 77 -27.75 6.34 34.63
CA LEU A 77 -29.11 6.56 34.15
C LEU A 77 -29.08 7.47 32.89
N PRO A 78 -29.94 7.21 31.88
CA PRO A 78 -30.01 7.95 30.63
C PRO A 78 -31.16 8.97 30.65
N ILE A 79 -31.02 10.10 29.96
CA ILE A 79 -32.16 10.91 29.51
C ILE A 79 -31.93 11.39 28.08
N CYS A 80 -33.00 11.24 27.29
CA CYS A 80 -33.16 11.44 25.87
C CYS A 80 -33.47 12.91 25.48
N GLU A 81 -33.64 13.07 24.16
CA GLU A 81 -34.41 14.09 23.41
C GLU A 81 -33.64 15.32 22.94
N SER A 82 -33.36 15.40 21.62
CA SER A 82 -34.18 16.03 20.56
C SER A 82 -33.64 17.46 20.32
N SER A 83 -33.55 18.07 19.16
CA SER A 83 -34.27 17.96 17.89
C SER A 83 -33.54 18.82 16.83
N SER A 84 -33.64 18.38 15.57
CA SER A 84 -33.92 19.16 14.34
C SER A 84 -33.28 20.53 14.02
N THR A 85 -32.82 20.60 12.76
CA THR A 85 -32.94 21.72 11.79
C THR A 85 -32.26 23.06 12.10
N ASN A 86 -31.28 23.50 11.30
CA ASN A 86 -31.52 24.28 10.08
C ASN A 86 -30.21 24.77 9.42
N ALA A 87 -30.39 25.16 8.16
CA ALA A 87 -29.42 25.65 7.21
C ALA A 87 -28.83 27.04 7.52
N ASN A 88 -27.77 27.35 6.76
CA ASN A 88 -27.22 28.66 6.40
C ASN A 88 -26.61 29.53 7.50
N ALA A 89 -25.30 29.77 7.35
CA ALA A 89 -24.78 31.13 7.37
C ALA A 89 -23.43 31.18 6.64
N ASP A 90 -23.38 32.07 5.65
CA ASP A 90 -22.19 32.65 5.08
C ASP A 90 -21.24 33.16 6.18
N ASP A 91 -19.93 32.97 5.98
CA ASP A 91 -18.99 33.99 6.43
C ASP A 91 -17.76 34.05 5.50
N LYS A 92 -17.73 35.16 4.76
CA LYS A 92 -16.58 35.64 3.99
C LYS A 92 -15.60 36.30 4.96
N LEU A 93 -14.36 35.84 4.99
CA LEU A 93 -13.23 36.63 5.52
C LEU A 93 -11.98 36.50 4.64
N PRO A 94 -11.08 37.51 4.67
CA PRO A 94 -10.53 38.09 3.46
C PRO A 94 -9.17 37.55 3.03
N VAL A 95 -8.95 37.65 1.71
CA VAL A 95 -7.68 37.44 1.02
C VAL A 95 -6.71 38.56 1.40
N ALA A 96 -5.68 38.23 2.20
CA ALA A 96 -4.52 39.08 2.41
C ALA A 96 -3.37 38.65 1.48
N SER A 97 -3.15 39.44 0.42
CA SER A 97 -2.01 39.30 -0.49
C SER A 97 -0.71 39.68 0.20
N ARG A 98 0.22 38.74 0.40
CA ARG A 98 1.61 39.05 0.77
C ARG A 98 2.47 39.11 -0.48
N ARG A 99 2.94 40.33 -0.80
CA ARG A 99 3.99 40.59 -1.80
C ARG A 99 5.32 40.05 -1.31
N TYR A 100 5.96 39.21 -2.12
CA TYR A 100 7.36 38.85 -1.99
C TYR A 100 8.25 40.04 -2.36
N SER A 101 9.15 40.44 -1.46
CA SER A 101 10.24 41.38 -1.74
C SER A 101 11.55 40.60 -1.75
N ARG A 102 12.14 40.39 -2.94
CA ARG A 102 13.49 39.83 -3.10
C ARG A 102 14.50 40.94 -2.87
N ARG A 103 15.29 40.86 -1.80
CA ARG A 103 16.58 41.56 -1.72
C ARG A 103 17.68 40.62 -2.22
N ALA A 104 18.32 41.02 -3.30
CA ALA A 104 19.58 40.45 -3.73
C ALA A 104 20.69 40.97 -2.81
N ILE A 105 21.43 40.06 -2.17
CA ILE A 105 22.68 40.37 -1.49
C ILE A 105 23.79 39.91 -2.44
N THR A 106 24.53 40.86 -2.99
CA THR A 106 25.75 40.64 -3.74
C THR A 106 26.92 40.91 -2.79
N THR A 107 27.65 39.85 -2.42
CA THR A 107 28.94 39.97 -1.74
C THR A 107 29.98 39.25 -2.57
N ASN A 108 30.95 40.00 -3.09
CA ASN A 108 32.13 39.47 -3.76
C ASN A 108 32.99 38.67 -2.76
N PRO A 109 33.65 37.58 -3.18
CA PRO A 109 34.59 36.86 -2.33
C PRO A 109 35.91 37.64 -2.18
N PRO A 110 36.62 37.50 -1.04
CA PRO A 110 37.94 38.10 -0.86
C PRO A 110 39.01 37.35 -1.66
N VAL A 111 40.03 38.11 -2.05
CA VAL A 111 41.26 37.66 -2.71
C VAL A 111 42.09 36.79 -1.76
N ASP A 112 42.64 35.72 -2.33
CA ASP A 112 43.38 34.63 -1.70
C ASP A 112 44.87 35.01 -1.58
N ASP A 113 45.41 35.07 -0.36
CA ASP A 113 46.85 35.20 -0.10
C ASP A 113 47.40 33.83 0.28
N GLY A 114 48.35 33.37 -0.54
CA GLY A 114 48.88 32.01 -0.54
C GLY A 114 49.54 31.57 0.77
N ASP A 115 49.10 30.40 1.25
CA ASP A 115 49.83 29.58 2.20
C ASP A 115 49.70 28.11 1.77
N GLU A 116 50.82 27.56 1.30
CA GLU A 116 50.96 26.31 0.56
C GLU A 116 51.04 25.08 1.49
N SER A 117 50.33 25.09 2.63
CA SER A 117 50.42 24.03 3.65
C SER A 117 49.08 23.48 4.14
N ARG A 118 47.95 23.87 3.53
CA ARG A 118 46.63 23.30 3.83
C ARG A 118 46.27 22.17 2.89
N TRP A 119 46.09 20.96 3.45
CA TRP A 119 45.37 19.88 2.78
C TRP A 119 44.05 20.43 2.21
N PRO A 120 43.73 20.17 0.93
CA PRO A 120 42.56 20.78 0.30
C PRO A 120 41.32 20.40 1.12
N LEU A 121 40.63 21.41 1.64
CA LEU A 121 39.39 21.27 2.41
C LEU A 121 38.37 20.34 1.70
N GLY A 122 38.44 20.25 0.36
CA GLY A 122 37.67 19.32 -0.45
C GLY A 122 37.89 17.84 -0.12
N VAL A 123 39.10 17.40 0.26
CA VAL A 123 39.39 16.00 0.59
C VAL A 123 38.82 15.62 1.95
N VAL A 124 38.92 16.53 2.93
CA VAL A 124 38.30 16.35 4.25
C VAL A 124 36.77 16.32 4.11
N TRP A 125 36.19 17.17 3.28
CA TRP A 125 34.75 17.17 3.01
C TRP A 125 34.27 15.90 2.31
N LEU A 126 35.06 15.36 1.37
CA LEU A 126 34.77 14.10 0.69
C LEU A 126 34.82 12.90 1.65
N MET A 127 35.81 12.88 2.55
CA MET A 127 35.96 11.85 3.59
C MET A 127 34.82 11.91 4.62
N VAL A 128 34.42 13.11 5.06
CA VAL A 128 33.28 13.29 5.98
C VAL A 128 31.97 12.83 5.33
N ARG A 129 31.74 13.11 4.04
CA ARG A 129 30.57 12.58 3.32
C ARG A 129 30.60 11.06 3.15
N HIS A 130 31.76 10.47 2.87
CA HIS A 130 31.88 9.00 2.78
C HIS A 130 31.68 8.33 4.15
N LEU A 131 32.19 8.93 5.23
CA LEU A 131 31.96 8.46 6.60
C LEU A 131 30.49 8.58 7.01
N ASP A 132 29.78 9.67 6.65
CA ASP A 132 28.34 9.80 6.93
C ASP A 132 27.52 8.72 6.17
N VAL A 133 27.86 8.45 4.91
CA VAL A 133 27.23 7.37 4.13
C VAL A 133 27.51 5.99 4.74
N LEU A 134 28.75 5.69 5.12
CA LEU A 134 29.13 4.40 5.72
C LEU A 134 28.56 4.22 7.14
N CYS A 135 28.46 5.29 7.92
CA CYS A 135 27.88 5.27 9.26
C CYS A 135 26.36 5.08 9.22
N ARG A 136 25.68 5.72 8.24
CA ARG A 136 24.27 5.44 7.94
C ARG A 136 24.06 3.99 7.50
N MET A 137 24.95 3.42 6.69
CA MET A 137 24.81 2.00 6.26
C MET A 137 25.02 1.00 7.40
N SER A 138 25.83 1.32 8.42
CA SER A 138 26.13 0.39 9.53
C SER A 138 25.06 0.38 10.63
N TYR A 139 24.32 1.47 10.82
CA TYR A 139 23.24 1.56 11.83
C TYR A 139 21.87 1.03 11.35
N VAL A 140 21.69 0.82 10.04
CA VAL A 140 20.42 0.39 9.43
C VAL A 140 20.12 -1.10 9.68
N SER A 141 21.07 -1.89 10.18
CA SER A 141 20.96 -3.36 10.20
C SER A 141 20.02 -3.96 11.26
N ILE A 142 19.40 -3.20 12.17
CA ILE A 142 18.55 -3.75 13.25
C ILE A 142 17.11 -3.19 13.24
N MET A 143 16.79 -2.23 12.37
CA MET A 143 15.44 -1.67 12.35
C MET A 143 14.48 -2.54 11.52
N PRO A 144 13.23 -2.75 11.99
CA PRO A 144 12.21 -3.34 11.13
C PRO A 144 12.01 -2.43 9.92
N HIS A 145 11.81 -3.03 8.74
CA HIS A 145 11.49 -2.31 7.51
C HIS A 145 10.03 -2.58 7.17
N PRO A 146 9.17 -1.55 7.07
CA PRO A 146 7.77 -1.75 6.75
C PRO A 146 7.64 -2.26 5.32
N ARG A 147 6.59 -3.05 5.13
CA ARG A 147 6.17 -3.55 3.82
C ARG A 147 4.70 -3.27 3.63
N PHE A 148 4.37 -2.70 2.49
CA PHE A 148 2.98 -2.34 2.23
C PHE A 148 2.21 -3.54 1.72
N SER A 149 1.23 -3.98 2.50
CA SER A 149 0.07 -4.69 1.95
C SER A 149 -0.87 -3.64 1.39
N GLN A 150 -0.77 -3.44 0.08
CA GLN A 150 -1.67 -2.58 -0.66
C GLN A 150 -2.81 -3.44 -1.19
N SER A 151 -4.03 -3.08 -0.81
CA SER A 151 -5.19 -3.57 -1.52
C SER A 151 -6.24 -2.49 -1.64
N PHE A 152 -7.02 -2.55 -2.71
CA PHE A 152 -8.28 -1.85 -2.75
C PHE A 152 -9.13 -2.34 -1.56
N PRO A 153 -9.91 -1.47 -0.88
CA PRO A 153 -10.65 -1.87 0.31
C PRO A 153 -11.50 -3.13 0.10
N ASN A 154 -11.58 -3.97 1.14
CA ASN A 154 -12.31 -5.25 1.13
C ASN A 154 -11.80 -6.31 0.14
N SER A 155 -10.56 -6.20 -0.35
CA SER A 155 -9.93 -7.24 -1.18
C SER A 155 -9.26 -8.37 -0.38
N GLY A 156 -9.49 -8.44 0.94
CA GLY A 156 -8.98 -9.54 1.77
C GLY A 156 -7.87 -9.19 2.76
N THR A 157 -7.39 -7.94 2.81
CA THR A 157 -6.28 -7.54 3.71
C THR A 157 -6.46 -7.95 5.15
N SER A 158 -7.67 -7.84 5.71
CA SER A 158 -7.92 -8.23 7.10
C SER A 158 -7.68 -9.72 7.34
N TYR A 159 -8.05 -10.57 6.38
CA TYR A 159 -7.77 -12.00 6.46
C TYR A 159 -6.28 -12.26 6.29
N THR A 160 -5.63 -11.64 5.30
CA THR A 160 -4.19 -11.81 5.06
C THR A 160 -3.34 -11.43 6.26
N LEU A 161 -3.65 -10.31 6.94
CA LEU A 161 -2.96 -9.90 8.17
C LEU A 161 -3.20 -10.93 9.29
N HIS A 162 -4.44 -11.39 9.46
CA HIS A 162 -4.77 -12.43 10.45
C HIS A 162 -4.01 -13.72 10.19
N ALA A 163 -4.07 -14.26 8.97
CA ALA A 163 -3.35 -15.46 8.57
C ALA A 163 -1.84 -15.33 8.78
N THR A 164 -1.25 -14.18 8.41
CA THR A 164 0.18 -13.91 8.64
C THR A 164 0.54 -13.94 10.12
N ARG A 165 -0.27 -13.31 10.99
CA ARG A 165 -0.05 -13.31 12.45
C ARG A 165 -0.14 -14.70 13.03
N GLU A 166 -1.17 -15.47 12.65
CA GLU A 166 -1.31 -16.85 13.11
C GLU A 166 -0.10 -17.67 12.69
N LEU A 167 0.15 -17.77 11.39
CA LEU A 167 1.17 -18.62 10.81
C LEU A 167 2.59 -18.35 11.34
N THR A 168 2.91 -17.12 11.73
CA THR A 168 4.28 -16.72 12.06
C THR A 168 4.47 -16.33 13.54
N ASN A 169 3.38 -16.20 14.30
CA ASN A 169 3.36 -15.62 15.64
C ASN A 169 4.10 -14.26 15.73
N THR A 170 3.98 -13.45 14.67
CA THR A 170 4.49 -12.08 14.59
C THR A 170 3.33 -11.09 14.58
N THR A 171 3.60 -9.81 14.88
CA THR A 171 2.61 -8.73 14.76
C THR A 171 2.56 -8.20 13.33
N THR A 172 1.43 -7.60 12.97
CA THR A 172 1.24 -6.84 11.73
C THR A 172 1.09 -5.36 12.04
N ALA A 173 1.05 -4.52 11.00
CA ALA A 173 0.85 -3.09 11.16
C ALA A 173 -0.27 -2.56 10.27
N THR A 174 -0.70 -1.33 10.55
CA THR A 174 -1.76 -0.63 9.84
C THR A 174 -1.46 0.87 9.77
N ASN A 175 -1.87 1.51 8.68
CA ASN A 175 -1.90 2.97 8.60
C ASN A 175 -3.09 3.57 9.39
N TYR A 176 -3.94 2.74 9.99
CA TYR A 176 -5.19 3.16 10.64
C TYR A 176 -5.18 2.79 12.13
N GLY A 177 -4.55 3.61 12.96
CA GLY A 177 -4.22 3.27 14.35
C GLY A 177 -5.38 3.15 15.34
N LEU A 178 -6.64 3.37 14.90
CA LEU A 178 -7.87 3.06 15.66
C LEU A 178 -8.74 2.00 14.94
N GLU A 179 -8.15 1.24 14.01
CA GLU A 179 -8.74 0.02 13.48
C GLU A 179 -8.27 -1.21 14.27
N GLY A 180 -8.96 -2.32 14.12
CA GLY A 180 -8.63 -3.57 14.83
C GLY A 180 -9.29 -3.69 16.20
N ASP A 181 -8.65 -4.43 17.10
CA ASP A 181 -9.20 -4.79 18.41
C ASP A 181 -8.92 -3.75 19.49
N ILE A 182 -7.88 -2.92 19.32
CA ILE A 182 -7.50 -1.88 20.27
C ILE A 182 -7.85 -0.51 19.68
N LYS A 183 -9.03 0.01 20.05
CA LYS A 183 -9.55 1.31 19.54
C LYS A 183 -9.58 2.40 20.61
N ASP A 184 -9.30 2.00 21.84
CA ASP A 184 -9.40 2.75 23.08
C ASP A 184 -8.03 3.09 23.67
N GLU A 185 -6.94 2.67 23.02
CA GLU A 185 -5.57 2.99 23.41
C GLU A 185 -4.86 3.82 22.34
N GLU A 186 -3.79 4.50 22.73
CA GLU A 186 -2.94 5.24 21.80
C GLU A 186 -2.22 4.31 20.83
N SER A 187 -2.07 4.77 19.58
CA SER A 187 -1.42 3.96 18.56
C SER A 187 0.07 3.82 18.84
N VAL A 188 0.56 2.58 18.83
CA VAL A 188 1.98 2.28 19.02
C VAL A 188 2.68 2.24 17.67
N PRO A 189 3.64 3.16 17.40
CA PRO A 189 4.36 3.16 16.13
C PRO A 189 5.27 1.93 15.99
N VAL A 190 5.43 1.45 14.76
CA VAL A 190 6.34 0.34 14.44
C VAL A 190 7.80 0.73 14.72
N PHE A 191 8.19 1.94 14.35
CA PHE A 191 9.54 2.46 14.60
C PHE A 191 9.54 3.20 15.94
N LYS A 192 10.57 3.01 16.76
CA LYS A 192 10.69 3.70 18.07
C LYS A 192 11.86 4.67 18.14
N ASN A 193 12.77 4.63 17.16
CA ASN A 193 14.07 5.32 17.20
C ASN A 193 14.40 6.03 15.88
N ILE A 194 13.39 6.43 15.11
CA ILE A 194 13.57 7.17 13.86
C ILE A 194 12.89 8.52 14.04
N GLU A 195 13.49 9.58 13.52
CA GLU A 195 12.78 10.85 13.32
C GLU A 195 11.47 10.56 12.55
N ASP A 196 10.36 11.19 12.96
CA ASP A 196 9.02 10.89 12.42
C ASP A 196 8.44 9.51 12.72
N SER A 197 9.02 8.73 13.64
CA SER A 197 8.46 7.41 13.95
C SER A 197 7.04 7.46 14.49
N GLU A 198 6.68 8.57 15.14
CA GLU A 198 5.31 8.87 15.58
C GLU A 198 4.29 8.98 14.44
N ASN A 199 4.75 9.16 13.20
CA ASN A 199 3.89 9.28 12.02
C ASN A 199 3.46 7.92 11.45
N GLY A 200 3.84 6.81 12.09
CA GLY A 200 3.41 5.47 11.75
C GLY A 200 4.33 4.75 10.76
N PRO A 201 3.91 3.59 10.24
CA PRO A 201 2.66 2.87 10.55
C PRO A 201 2.59 2.38 12.00
N TYR A 202 1.43 1.87 12.41
CA TYR A 202 1.14 1.47 13.79
C TYR A 202 0.94 -0.03 13.92
N LEU A 203 1.34 -0.61 15.05
CA LEU A 203 1.18 -2.04 15.33
C LEU A 203 -0.29 -2.42 15.51
N GLU A 204 -0.71 -3.54 14.91
CA GLU A 204 -1.99 -4.19 15.17
C GLU A 204 -1.84 -5.10 16.40
N LEU A 205 -1.97 -4.49 17.58
CA LEU A 205 -1.89 -5.17 18.85
C LEU A 205 -3.17 -6.00 19.09
N ILE A 206 -3.00 -7.23 19.61
CA ILE A 206 -4.10 -8.09 20.03
C ILE A 206 -4.02 -8.22 21.55
N PRO A 207 -5.09 -7.88 22.29
CA PRO A 207 -5.14 -8.10 23.73
C PRO A 207 -4.80 -9.56 24.07
N SER A 208 -3.98 -9.76 25.10
CA SER A 208 -3.59 -11.09 25.60
C SER A 208 -2.66 -11.92 24.70
N ARG A 209 -2.18 -11.40 23.56
CA ARG A 209 -1.21 -12.10 22.71
C ARG A 209 0.14 -11.39 22.70
N VAL A 210 1.18 -12.11 23.10
CA VAL A 210 2.56 -11.65 22.93
C VAL A 210 3.03 -12.07 21.53
N THR A 211 3.31 -11.08 20.70
CA THR A 211 3.85 -11.27 19.35
C THR A 211 5.19 -10.58 19.22
N SER A 212 6.08 -11.14 18.38
CA SER A 212 7.35 -10.51 18.06
C SER A 212 7.21 -9.52 16.90
N ILE A 213 8.02 -8.46 16.91
CA ILE A 213 8.13 -7.54 15.77
C ILE A 213 9.13 -8.13 14.78
N PRO A 214 8.71 -8.49 13.55
CA PRO A 214 9.60 -9.11 12.58
C PRO A 214 10.51 -8.06 11.91
N LYS A 215 11.59 -8.52 11.27
CA LYS A 215 12.44 -7.68 10.40
C LYS A 215 11.61 -6.98 9.32
N TYR A 216 10.61 -7.66 8.78
CA TYR A 216 9.69 -7.09 7.82
C TYR A 216 8.25 -7.25 8.29
N ILE A 217 7.57 -6.13 8.45
CA ILE A 217 6.21 -6.11 8.99
C ILE A 217 5.20 -5.82 7.88
N LEU A 218 4.25 -6.73 7.71
CA LEU A 218 3.15 -6.56 6.77
C LEU A 218 2.23 -5.43 7.29
N THR A 219 2.17 -4.35 6.54
CA THR A 219 1.46 -3.12 6.91
C THR A 219 0.26 -2.88 5.99
N LYS A 220 -0.93 -2.83 6.56
CA LYS A 220 -2.17 -2.53 5.83
C LYS A 220 -2.22 -1.07 5.39
N THR A 221 -2.44 -0.85 4.10
CA THR A 221 -2.84 0.45 3.54
C THR A 221 -3.83 0.27 2.40
N HIS A 222 -4.69 1.27 2.20
CA HIS A 222 -5.61 1.36 1.07
C HIS A 222 -5.29 2.55 0.16
N CYS A 223 -4.21 3.29 0.44
CA CYS A 223 -3.79 4.45 -0.34
C CYS A 223 -4.90 5.52 -0.49
N GLY A 224 -5.10 6.05 -1.69
CA GLY A 224 -6.12 7.07 -2.02
C GLY A 224 -7.19 6.53 -2.98
N GLY A 225 -8.08 7.39 -3.45
CA GLY A 225 -8.99 7.07 -4.57
C GLY A 225 -10.17 6.10 -4.31
N PHE A 226 -10.40 5.63 -3.09
CA PHE A 226 -11.45 4.63 -2.76
C PHE A 226 -12.65 5.19 -1.99
N CYS A 227 -12.82 6.50 -1.90
CA CYS A 227 -13.85 7.13 -1.09
C CYS A 227 -15.27 6.63 -1.44
N ALA A 228 -16.08 6.24 -0.44
CA ALA A 228 -17.44 5.73 -0.66
C ALA A 228 -18.50 6.85 -0.84
N SER A 229 -18.35 7.96 -0.12
CA SER A 229 -19.36 9.03 -0.06
C SER A 229 -18.85 10.36 -0.63
N CYS A 230 -17.94 10.30 -1.60
CA CYS A 230 -17.40 11.49 -2.23
C CYS A 230 -18.34 12.01 -3.30
N SER A 231 -18.68 13.29 -3.21
CA SER A 231 -19.66 13.96 -4.07
C SER A 231 -19.07 14.52 -5.37
N SER A 232 -17.76 14.45 -5.58
CA SER A 232 -17.13 14.94 -6.80
C SER A 232 -15.99 14.03 -7.28
N PRO A 233 -15.74 13.96 -8.60
CA PRO A 233 -14.65 13.18 -9.18
C PRO A 233 -13.26 13.53 -8.63
N GLU A 234 -13.00 14.80 -8.34
CA GLU A 234 -11.70 15.28 -7.83
C GLU A 234 -11.33 14.67 -6.48
N ALA A 235 -12.31 14.15 -5.74
CA ALA A 235 -12.07 13.54 -4.44
C ALA A 235 -11.60 12.07 -4.52
N TYR A 236 -11.66 11.43 -5.70
CA TYR A 236 -11.19 10.06 -5.89
C TYR A 236 -10.40 9.81 -7.18
N ILE A 237 -10.33 10.76 -8.11
CA ILE A 237 -9.37 10.72 -9.22
C ILE A 237 -7.99 11.05 -8.65
N GLU A 238 -7.04 10.16 -8.88
CA GLU A 238 -5.69 10.23 -8.31
C GLU A 238 -4.63 10.17 -9.41
N THR A 239 -3.55 10.92 -9.21
CA THR A 239 -2.30 10.77 -9.97
C THR A 239 -1.39 9.78 -9.26
N PRO A 240 -0.36 9.21 -9.90
CA PRO A 240 0.63 8.38 -9.21
C PRO A 240 1.22 9.06 -7.97
N ARG A 241 1.51 10.36 -8.06
CA ARG A 241 2.06 11.15 -6.95
C ARG A 241 1.08 11.31 -5.79
N SER A 242 -0.17 11.69 -6.07
CA SER A 242 -1.18 11.87 -5.01
C SER A 242 -1.59 10.53 -4.40
N PHE A 243 -1.62 9.47 -5.20
CA PHE A 243 -1.82 8.10 -4.75
C PHE A 243 -0.72 7.65 -3.78
N LEU A 244 0.56 7.79 -4.16
CA LEU A 244 1.69 7.47 -3.27
C LEU A 244 1.61 8.29 -1.97
N LYS A 245 1.35 9.60 -2.06
CA LYS A 245 1.18 10.44 -0.86
C LYS A 245 0.08 9.90 0.06
N SER A 246 -1.03 9.42 -0.51
CA SER A 246 -2.11 8.78 0.25
C SER A 246 -1.72 7.41 0.79
N CYS A 247 -0.86 6.63 0.11
CA CYS A 247 -0.29 5.39 0.65
C CYS A 247 0.57 5.64 1.91
N LEU A 248 1.26 6.78 1.96
CA LEU A 248 2.12 7.20 3.09
C LEU A 248 1.35 7.92 4.20
N LYS A 249 0.04 8.11 4.03
CA LYS A 249 -0.81 8.81 4.99
C LYS A 249 -1.35 7.83 6.02
N GLY A 250 -1.20 8.18 7.28
CA GLY A 250 -1.72 7.42 8.42
C GLY A 250 -2.76 8.19 9.24
N LYS A 251 -3.44 7.47 10.14
CA LYS A 251 -4.31 7.99 11.19
C LYS A 251 -3.78 7.49 12.54
N ARG A 252 -3.20 8.38 13.34
CA ARG A 252 -2.76 8.09 14.71
C ARG A 252 -3.91 8.21 15.69
N GLY A 253 -4.14 7.20 16.51
CA GLY A 253 -4.96 7.29 17.71
C GLY A 253 -4.18 8.01 18.83
N VAL A 254 -4.71 9.12 19.33
CA VAL A 254 -4.15 9.88 20.46
C VAL A 254 -5.25 10.15 21.47
N PHE A 255 -4.97 10.00 22.76
CA PHE A 255 -5.95 10.32 23.80
C PHE A 255 -6.09 11.84 23.91
N SER A 256 -7.33 12.33 23.89
CA SER A 256 -7.64 13.75 24.02
C SER A 256 -8.24 14.02 25.40
N PRO A 257 -7.48 14.57 26.37
CA PRO A 257 -7.99 14.87 27.71
C PRO A 257 -9.21 15.78 27.71
N GLU A 258 -9.24 16.78 26.81
CA GLU A 258 -10.36 17.72 26.65
C GLU A 258 -11.70 17.03 26.36
N HIS A 259 -11.66 15.93 25.60
CA HIS A 259 -12.85 15.21 25.18
C HIS A 259 -13.03 13.90 25.95
N ASN A 260 -12.09 13.56 26.83
CA ASN A 260 -11.98 12.27 27.50
C ASN A 260 -12.20 11.09 26.54
N ALA A 261 -11.60 11.17 25.34
CA ALA A 261 -11.85 10.24 24.25
C ALA A 261 -10.65 10.11 23.31
N MET A 262 -10.54 8.95 22.67
CA MET A 262 -9.57 8.74 21.59
C MET A 262 -9.94 9.57 20.36
N ARG A 263 -8.95 10.25 19.78
CA ARG A 263 -9.07 11.04 18.55
C ARG A 263 -8.08 10.55 17.50
N THR A 264 -8.38 10.84 16.23
CA THR A 264 -7.47 10.52 15.12
C THR A 264 -6.71 11.75 14.65
N HIS A 265 -5.40 11.67 14.59
CA HIS A 265 -4.53 12.68 13.99
C HIS A 265 -4.00 12.18 12.65
N THR A 266 -4.00 13.05 11.63
CA THR A 266 -3.48 12.68 10.31
C THR A 266 -1.98 12.90 10.29
N VAL A 267 -1.25 11.88 9.84
CA VAL A 267 0.22 11.88 9.80
C VAL A 267 0.71 11.39 8.44
N HIS A 268 1.99 11.61 8.14
CA HIS A 268 2.65 11.09 6.94
C HIS A 268 4.07 10.63 7.27
N TYR A 269 4.52 9.53 6.67
CA TYR A 269 5.88 9.02 6.85
C TYR A 269 6.62 8.90 5.51
N SER A 270 7.95 8.74 5.56
CA SER A 270 8.79 8.68 4.36
C SER A 270 8.54 7.43 3.52
N ALA A 271 8.59 7.59 2.20
CA ALA A 271 8.54 6.49 1.24
C ALA A 271 9.75 5.54 1.37
N ASP A 272 10.89 6.05 1.88
CA ASP A 272 12.12 5.28 2.05
C ASP A 272 11.98 4.12 3.03
N LEU A 273 10.93 4.15 3.86
CA LEU A 273 10.61 3.06 4.76
C LEU A 273 10.05 1.84 3.98
N ILE A 274 9.46 2.04 2.80
CA ILE A 274 8.85 0.94 2.04
C ILE A 274 9.94 0.08 1.42
N SER A 275 10.03 -1.18 1.84
CA SER A 275 11.05 -2.11 1.34
C SER A 275 10.53 -3.12 0.31
N LYS A 276 9.28 -3.58 0.45
CA LYS A 276 8.58 -4.48 -0.49
C LYS A 276 7.08 -4.19 -0.51
N VAL A 277 6.39 -4.62 -1.57
CA VAL A 277 4.94 -4.46 -1.75
C VAL A 277 4.26 -5.83 -1.87
N VAL A 278 3.15 -6.00 -1.18
CA VAL A 278 2.20 -7.11 -1.36
C VAL A 278 0.93 -6.50 -1.95
N HIS A 279 0.54 -6.93 -3.14
CA HIS A 279 -0.61 -6.39 -3.88
C HIS A 279 -1.68 -7.48 -4.04
N ILE A 280 -2.83 -7.27 -3.39
CA ILE A 280 -3.91 -8.25 -3.38
C ILE A 280 -4.96 -7.87 -4.40
N PHE A 281 -5.25 -8.78 -5.33
CA PHE A 281 -6.40 -8.72 -6.22
C PHE A 281 -7.58 -9.48 -5.64
N ARG A 282 -8.79 -9.05 -5.98
CA ARG A 282 -10.03 -9.78 -5.70
C ARG A 282 -10.93 -9.64 -6.90
N ASN A 283 -11.79 -10.62 -7.18
CA ASN A 283 -12.77 -10.52 -8.26
C ASN A 283 -13.47 -9.14 -8.20
N PRO A 284 -13.42 -8.33 -9.28
CA PRO A 284 -13.93 -6.97 -9.27
C PRO A 284 -15.43 -6.91 -9.00
N VAL A 285 -16.20 -7.88 -9.50
CA VAL A 285 -17.65 -7.99 -9.30
C VAL A 285 -17.96 -8.21 -7.81
N ASP A 286 -17.21 -9.10 -7.17
CA ASP A 286 -17.38 -9.43 -5.76
C ASP A 286 -16.87 -8.31 -4.84
N ASN A 287 -15.79 -7.63 -5.23
CA ASN A 287 -15.23 -6.57 -4.44
C ASN A 287 -16.18 -5.37 -4.32
N VAL A 288 -16.82 -4.95 -5.42
CA VAL A 288 -17.79 -3.84 -5.40
C VAL A 288 -18.98 -4.16 -4.49
N VAL A 289 -19.50 -5.38 -4.52
CA VAL A 289 -20.59 -5.80 -3.62
C VAL A 289 -20.10 -5.89 -2.16
N ALA A 290 -18.88 -6.37 -1.93
CA ALA A 290 -18.30 -6.36 -0.59
C ALA A 290 -18.16 -4.94 -0.02
N ARG A 291 -17.89 -3.94 -0.86
CA ARG A 291 -17.89 -2.52 -0.46
C ARG A 291 -19.27 -2.02 -0.05
N PHE A 292 -20.31 -2.38 -0.79
CA PHE A 292 -21.70 -2.12 -0.37
C PHE A 292 -22.01 -2.70 1.01
N HIS A 293 -21.65 -3.98 1.24
CA HIS A 293 -21.84 -4.62 2.53
C HIS A 293 -21.07 -3.94 3.67
N LEU A 294 -19.84 -3.47 3.42
CA LEU A 294 -19.07 -2.71 4.39
C LEU A 294 -19.74 -1.38 4.73
N GLU A 295 -20.23 -0.65 3.73
CA GLU A 295 -20.93 0.60 3.96
C GLU A 295 -22.20 0.38 4.78
N ARG A 296 -22.98 -0.65 4.44
CA ARG A 296 -24.14 -1.05 5.22
C ARG A 296 -23.78 -1.41 6.66
N LYS A 297 -22.66 -2.12 6.89
CA LYS A 297 -22.15 -2.41 8.25
C LYS A 297 -21.87 -1.12 9.02
N ARG A 298 -21.29 -0.10 8.37
CA ARG A 298 -21.05 1.22 8.99
C ARG A 298 -22.35 1.92 9.36
N TYR A 299 -23.35 1.92 8.48
CA TYR A 299 -24.67 2.50 8.78
C TYR A 299 -25.46 1.72 9.83
N THR A 300 -25.24 0.41 9.92
CA THR A 300 -25.79 -0.44 11.00
C THR A 300 -25.19 -0.05 12.34
N ALA A 301 -23.88 0.13 12.43
CA ALA A 301 -23.21 0.58 13.66
C ALA A 301 -23.68 1.99 14.11
N LYS A 302 -24.04 2.85 13.15
CA LYS A 302 -24.62 4.17 13.41
C LYS A 302 -26.12 4.17 13.70
N LYS A 303 -26.78 3.01 13.67
CA LYS A 303 -28.24 2.86 13.84
C LYS A 303 -29.06 3.77 12.90
N HIS A 304 -28.61 3.93 11.65
CA HIS A 304 -29.24 4.84 10.69
C HIS A 304 -30.39 4.15 9.93
N GLU A 305 -31.50 3.90 10.62
CA GLU A 305 -32.63 3.07 10.15
C GLU A 305 -33.16 3.47 8.76
N LYS A 306 -33.32 4.76 8.49
CA LYS A 306 -33.79 5.26 7.18
C LYS A 306 -32.90 4.84 6.01
N TRP A 307 -31.58 4.80 6.22
CA TRP A 307 -30.64 4.39 5.17
C TRP A 307 -30.67 2.88 5.01
N LEU A 308 -30.74 2.13 6.12
CA LEU A 308 -30.79 0.66 6.12
C LEU A 308 -32.07 0.11 5.49
N ALA A 309 -33.20 0.79 5.68
CA ALA A 309 -34.47 0.47 5.01
C ALA A 309 -34.40 0.73 3.51
N ALA A 310 -33.72 1.79 3.09
CA ALA A 310 -33.51 2.12 1.68
C ALA A 310 -32.43 1.28 0.98
N HIS A 311 -31.62 0.53 1.73
CA HIS A 311 -30.51 -0.28 1.22
C HIS A 311 -30.48 -1.65 1.92
N PRO A 312 -31.47 -2.52 1.67
CA PRO A 312 -31.50 -3.87 2.22
C PRO A 312 -30.24 -4.67 1.83
N ASN A 313 -29.90 -5.69 2.63
CA ASN A 313 -28.67 -6.47 2.45
C ASN A 313 -28.80 -7.54 1.35
N ASN A 314 -29.23 -7.15 0.16
CA ASN A 314 -29.55 -8.03 -0.97
C ASN A 314 -29.33 -7.32 -2.31
N LYS A 315 -29.61 -8.03 -3.41
CA LYS A 315 -29.47 -7.51 -4.77
C LYS A 315 -30.30 -6.26 -5.01
N GLU A 316 -31.50 -6.19 -4.43
CA GLU A 316 -32.39 -5.04 -4.57
C GLU A 316 -31.77 -3.79 -3.93
N GLY A 317 -31.25 -3.88 -2.70
CA GLY A 317 -30.59 -2.76 -2.04
C GLY A 317 -29.31 -2.30 -2.72
N PHE A 318 -28.69 -3.18 -3.52
CA PHE A 318 -27.49 -2.90 -4.30
C PHE A 318 -27.81 -2.29 -5.69
N GLN A 319 -28.71 -2.90 -6.47
CA GLN A 319 -28.98 -2.56 -7.88
C GLN A 319 -30.33 -1.95 -8.20
N ALA A 320 -31.36 -2.07 -7.36
CA ALA A 320 -32.73 -1.81 -7.80
C ALA A 320 -32.87 -0.42 -8.43
N SER A 321 -33.74 -0.30 -9.42
CA SER A 321 -34.00 0.94 -10.17
C SER A 321 -34.37 2.12 -9.27
N ASP A 322 -34.95 1.83 -8.10
CA ASP A 322 -35.32 2.80 -7.07
C ASP A 322 -34.31 2.88 -5.90
N CYS A 323 -33.29 2.02 -5.88
CA CYS A 323 -32.27 1.95 -4.84
C CYS A 323 -31.01 2.73 -5.18
N LYS A 324 -30.54 3.45 -4.17
CA LYS A 324 -29.64 4.57 -4.32
C LYS A 324 -28.18 4.21 -4.19
N TRP A 325 -27.71 3.03 -3.79
CA TRP A 325 -26.27 2.93 -3.51
C TRP A 325 -25.42 3.17 -4.77
N CYS A 326 -25.59 2.32 -5.79
CA CYS A 326 -24.90 2.53 -7.06
C CYS A 326 -25.34 3.81 -7.77
N GLN A 327 -26.64 4.14 -7.75
CA GLN A 327 -27.13 5.36 -8.41
C GLN A 327 -26.66 6.65 -7.73
N SER A 328 -26.57 6.69 -6.41
CA SER A 328 -26.09 7.84 -5.61
C SER A 328 -24.61 8.10 -5.81
N MET A 329 -23.86 7.06 -6.19
CA MET A 329 -22.48 7.19 -6.64
C MET A 329 -22.36 7.45 -8.15
N ASN A 330 -23.40 7.13 -8.92
CA ASN A 330 -23.51 7.44 -10.34
C ASN A 330 -24.10 8.84 -10.59
N VAL A 331 -24.35 9.65 -9.55
CA VAL A 331 -24.73 11.08 -9.67
C VAL A 331 -23.65 11.86 -10.45
N ASP A 332 -22.47 11.26 -10.61
CA ASP A 332 -21.44 11.70 -11.54
C ASP A 332 -21.78 11.37 -13.01
N GLN A 333 -22.80 12.04 -13.57
CA GLN A 333 -22.74 12.44 -14.98
C GLN A 333 -21.41 13.17 -15.28
N MET A 334 -20.86 13.79 -14.22
CA MET A 334 -19.55 14.42 -14.16
C MET A 334 -18.35 13.55 -14.54
N ILE A 335 -18.31 12.23 -14.25
CA ILE A 335 -17.13 11.39 -14.60
C ILE A 335 -16.93 11.39 -16.11
N SER A 336 -17.97 11.00 -16.85
CA SER A 336 -17.99 10.99 -18.32
C SER A 336 -17.83 12.38 -18.94
N GLU A 337 -18.14 13.44 -18.18
CA GLU A 337 -17.96 14.83 -18.60
C GLU A 337 -16.60 15.40 -18.15
N THR A 338 -15.82 14.67 -17.34
CA THR A 338 -14.51 15.17 -16.93
C THR A 338 -13.55 15.14 -18.11
N ARG A 339 -12.66 16.13 -18.14
CA ARG A 339 -11.55 16.18 -19.10
C ARG A 339 -10.58 14.98 -19.04
N TRP A 340 -10.73 14.11 -18.03
CA TRP A 340 -9.86 12.97 -17.76
C TRP A 340 -10.32 11.70 -18.46
N ILE A 341 -11.54 11.69 -19.01
CA ILE A 341 -12.17 10.53 -19.63
C ILE A 341 -12.53 10.89 -21.06
N ASP A 342 -12.01 10.12 -22.01
CA ASP A 342 -12.35 10.30 -23.43
C ASP A 342 -13.71 9.69 -23.76
N SER A 343 -14.21 9.96 -24.97
CA SER A 343 -15.53 9.52 -25.41
C SER A 343 -15.65 8.00 -25.50
N ASP A 344 -14.61 7.30 -25.97
CA ASP A 344 -14.64 5.84 -26.13
C ASP A 344 -14.76 5.18 -24.75
N LEU A 345 -14.04 5.77 -23.81
CA LEU A 345 -14.00 5.37 -22.43
C LEU A 345 -15.33 5.64 -21.72
N ALA A 346 -15.94 6.81 -21.94
CA ALA A 346 -17.29 7.11 -21.47
C ALA A 346 -18.34 6.15 -22.05
N ASN A 347 -18.23 5.79 -23.33
CA ASN A 347 -19.12 4.83 -23.98
C ASN A 347 -18.97 3.42 -23.36
N SER A 348 -17.76 3.00 -22.98
CA SER A 348 -17.55 1.71 -22.31
C SER A 348 -18.22 1.60 -20.93
N MET A 349 -18.52 2.73 -20.30
CA MET A 349 -19.23 2.79 -19.02
C MET A 349 -20.76 2.70 -19.16
N GLU A 350 -21.28 2.79 -20.39
CA GLU A 350 -22.71 2.68 -20.65
C GLU A 350 -23.21 1.27 -20.31
N GLY A 351 -24.35 1.18 -19.62
CA GLY A 351 -24.91 -0.10 -19.18
C GLY A 351 -24.20 -0.76 -17.98
N VAL A 352 -23.07 -0.22 -17.50
CA VAL A 352 -22.36 -0.76 -16.33
C VAL A 352 -23.03 -0.28 -15.03
N PRO A 353 -23.64 -1.17 -14.22
CA PRO A 353 -24.13 -0.80 -12.91
C PRO A 353 -22.95 -0.40 -12.02
N CYS A 354 -23.14 0.63 -11.18
CA CYS A 354 -22.10 1.07 -10.24
C CYS A 354 -20.78 1.46 -10.92
N ARG A 355 -20.80 1.94 -12.17
CA ARG A 355 -19.62 2.28 -12.99
C ARG A 355 -18.54 3.08 -12.24
N THR A 356 -18.93 4.00 -11.36
CA THR A 356 -17.99 4.80 -10.55
C THR A 356 -17.13 3.92 -9.63
N GLU A 357 -17.67 2.86 -9.04
CA GLU A 357 -16.93 1.95 -8.18
C GLU A 357 -15.99 1.04 -8.97
N PHE A 358 -16.41 0.57 -10.14
CA PHE A 358 -15.52 -0.16 -11.05
C PHE A 358 -14.37 0.74 -11.55
N PHE A 359 -14.67 1.99 -11.92
CA PHE A 359 -13.63 2.97 -12.27
C PHE A 359 -12.61 3.15 -11.13
N ARG A 360 -13.09 3.38 -9.89
CA ARG A 360 -12.22 3.52 -8.71
C ARG A 360 -11.37 2.27 -8.49
N TYR A 361 -11.95 1.08 -8.62
CA TYR A 361 -11.23 -0.19 -8.52
C TYR A 361 -10.11 -0.27 -9.55
N ILE A 362 -10.42 -0.06 -10.84
CA ILE A 362 -9.45 -0.20 -11.93
C ILE A 362 -8.34 0.86 -11.82
N GLN A 363 -8.71 2.13 -11.60
CA GLN A 363 -7.78 3.22 -11.38
C GLN A 363 -6.84 2.92 -10.21
N TRP A 364 -7.37 2.42 -9.09
CA TRP A 364 -6.57 2.09 -7.93
C TRP A 364 -5.52 1.02 -8.24
N HIS A 365 -5.90 -0.07 -8.93
CA HIS A 365 -4.95 -1.12 -9.32
C HIS A 365 -3.90 -0.64 -10.34
N ASN A 366 -4.30 0.21 -11.30
CA ASN A 366 -3.37 0.85 -12.24
C ASN A 366 -2.33 1.71 -11.49
N LEU A 367 -2.77 2.53 -10.53
CA LEU A 367 -1.91 3.40 -9.75
C LEU A 367 -1.02 2.61 -8.78
N ALA A 368 -1.52 1.52 -8.20
CA ALA A 368 -0.73 0.64 -7.35
C ALA A 368 0.47 0.04 -8.12
N PHE A 369 0.27 -0.42 -9.36
CA PHE A 369 1.37 -0.86 -10.21
C PHE A 369 2.33 0.28 -10.58
N SER A 370 1.81 1.45 -10.95
CA SER A 370 2.65 2.61 -11.28
C SER A 370 3.55 3.00 -10.11
N VAL A 371 2.97 3.16 -8.91
CA VAL A 371 3.72 3.56 -7.72
C VAL A 371 4.70 2.48 -7.26
N THR A 372 4.34 1.20 -7.37
CA THR A 372 5.27 0.11 -7.06
C THR A 372 6.47 0.11 -7.99
N SER A 373 6.26 0.39 -9.29
CA SER A 373 7.32 0.57 -10.26
C SER A 373 8.20 1.79 -9.94
N ASP A 374 7.59 2.93 -9.56
CA ASP A 374 8.31 4.15 -9.21
C ASP A 374 9.16 4.00 -7.94
N LEU A 375 8.67 3.24 -6.95
CA LEU A 375 9.42 2.89 -5.74
C LEU A 375 10.58 1.93 -6.02
N ASN A 376 10.54 1.20 -7.15
CA ASN A 376 11.54 0.21 -7.55
C ASN A 376 11.82 -0.83 -6.43
N VAL A 377 10.75 -1.33 -5.81
CA VAL A 377 10.81 -2.35 -4.76
C VAL A 377 10.22 -3.67 -5.25
N PRO A 378 10.67 -4.83 -4.71
CA PRO A 378 10.07 -6.11 -5.04
C PRO A 378 8.58 -6.14 -4.69
N SER A 379 7.78 -6.76 -5.55
CA SER A 379 6.34 -6.92 -5.36
C SER A 379 5.91 -8.38 -5.41
N TYR A 380 5.00 -8.78 -4.52
CA TYR A 380 4.29 -10.06 -4.58
C TYR A 380 2.81 -9.79 -4.85
N VAL A 381 2.29 -10.35 -5.94
CA VAL A 381 0.90 -10.17 -6.38
C VAL A 381 0.20 -11.51 -6.31
N PHE A 382 -0.97 -11.56 -5.67
CA PHE A 382 -1.80 -12.76 -5.62
C PHE A 382 -3.29 -12.41 -5.59
N HIS A 383 -4.15 -13.41 -5.77
CA HIS A 383 -5.59 -13.25 -5.84
C HIS A 383 -6.24 -13.76 -4.55
N TYR A 384 -7.24 -13.04 -4.04
CA TYR A 384 -7.93 -13.38 -2.79
C TYR A 384 -8.56 -14.78 -2.86
N GLU A 385 -9.05 -15.17 -4.03
CA GLU A 385 -9.65 -16.48 -4.29
C GLU A 385 -8.62 -17.62 -4.26
N ASP A 386 -7.32 -17.33 -4.32
CA ASP A 386 -6.26 -18.34 -4.14
C ASP A 386 -6.30 -18.94 -2.72
N TYR A 387 -6.86 -18.24 -1.73
CA TYR A 387 -7.07 -18.82 -0.40
C TYR A 387 -8.07 -19.98 -0.40
N SER A 388 -9.00 -20.07 -1.37
CA SER A 388 -9.93 -21.20 -1.45
C SER A 388 -9.24 -22.46 -1.98
N ASN A 389 -8.41 -22.31 -3.00
CA ASN A 389 -7.98 -23.42 -3.85
C ASN A 389 -6.47 -23.73 -3.76
N ARG A 390 -5.67 -22.77 -3.29
CA ARG A 390 -4.20 -22.81 -3.24
C ARG A 390 -3.68 -22.23 -1.92
N PHE A 391 -4.38 -22.57 -0.84
CA PHE A 391 -4.19 -21.95 0.46
C PHE A 391 -2.74 -22.08 0.98
N ASP A 392 -2.21 -23.30 0.98
CA ASP A 392 -0.86 -23.57 1.49
C ASP A 392 0.21 -22.95 0.60
N GLU A 393 0.00 -22.93 -0.72
CA GLU A 393 0.92 -22.30 -1.67
C GLU A 393 0.97 -20.78 -1.46
N VAL A 394 -0.17 -20.10 -1.46
CA VAL A 394 -0.22 -18.62 -1.36
C VAL A 394 0.29 -18.13 0.00
N THR A 395 0.01 -18.86 1.07
CA THR A 395 0.52 -18.49 2.41
C THR A 395 2.01 -18.75 2.56
N THR A 396 2.52 -19.83 1.99
CA THR A 396 3.96 -20.13 1.98
C THR A 396 4.72 -19.10 1.17
N GLU A 397 4.28 -18.82 -0.06
CA GLU A 397 4.87 -17.79 -0.94
C GLU A 397 4.87 -16.40 -0.25
N LEU A 398 3.78 -16.02 0.41
CA LEU A 398 3.69 -14.77 1.16
C LEU A 398 4.70 -14.72 2.33
N ILE A 399 4.78 -15.79 3.14
CA ILE A 399 5.69 -15.87 4.29
C ILE A 399 7.15 -15.84 3.83
N GLU A 400 7.48 -16.59 2.79
CA GLU A 400 8.81 -16.61 2.19
C GLU A 400 9.18 -15.25 1.61
N PHE A 401 8.27 -14.60 0.89
CA PHE A 401 8.46 -13.25 0.39
C PHE A 401 8.77 -12.29 1.54
N LEU A 402 8.02 -12.39 2.64
CA LEU A 402 8.18 -11.63 3.88
C LEU A 402 9.42 -11.99 4.70
N GLU A 403 10.14 -13.07 4.36
CA GLU A 403 11.27 -13.60 5.14
C GLU A 403 10.87 -13.89 6.60
N LEU A 404 9.67 -14.45 6.78
CA LEU A 404 9.15 -14.84 8.08
C LEU A 404 9.29 -16.35 8.30
N GLU A 405 9.34 -16.75 9.57
CA GLU A 405 9.34 -18.15 9.96
C GLU A 405 7.91 -18.62 10.22
N ARG A 406 7.49 -19.72 9.59
CA ARG A 406 6.22 -20.38 9.90
C ARG A 406 6.34 -21.13 11.23
N LYS A 407 5.48 -20.79 12.19
CA LYS A 407 5.44 -21.32 13.57
C LYS A 407 4.17 -22.10 13.90
N SER A 408 3.12 -21.97 13.09
CA SER A 408 1.87 -22.70 13.29
C SER A 408 1.20 -23.04 11.96
N ASP A 409 0.09 -23.76 12.08
CA ASP A 409 -0.87 -23.92 11.01
C ASP A 409 -1.69 -22.65 10.82
N ALA A 410 -2.30 -22.54 9.65
CA ALA A 410 -3.07 -21.38 9.28
C ALA A 410 -4.50 -21.44 9.84
N PRO A 411 -5.15 -20.29 10.01
CA PRO A 411 -6.56 -20.27 10.38
C PRO A 411 -7.43 -20.71 9.19
N ASP A 412 -8.54 -21.36 9.49
CA ASP A 412 -9.53 -21.74 8.47
C ASP A 412 -9.90 -20.55 7.58
N PHE A 413 -9.85 -20.77 6.27
CA PHE A 413 -10.39 -19.84 5.30
C PHE A 413 -11.88 -20.13 5.09
N ILE A 414 -12.73 -19.15 5.39
CA ILE A 414 -14.15 -19.24 5.09
C ILE A 414 -14.36 -18.77 3.67
N ASP A 415 -14.41 -19.74 2.76
CA ASP A 415 -14.93 -19.55 1.42
C ASP A 415 -16.44 -19.16 1.47
N ASN A 416 -17.06 -18.76 0.36
CA ASN A 416 -18.47 -18.33 0.23
C ASN A 416 -18.71 -16.79 0.24
N LYS A 417 -17.75 -15.99 -0.21
CA LYS A 417 -17.99 -14.55 -0.47
C LYS A 417 -18.02 -14.22 -1.95
N GLU A 418 -18.74 -15.06 -2.69
CA GLU A 418 -19.08 -14.86 -4.09
C GLU A 418 -20.39 -14.09 -4.20
N TYR A 419 -20.38 -13.03 -5.00
CA TYR A 419 -21.49 -12.12 -5.20
C TYR A 419 -21.90 -12.03 -6.67
N GLY A 420 -21.47 -12.98 -7.49
CA GLY A 420 -21.79 -13.01 -8.92
C GLY A 420 -23.29 -12.95 -9.22
N TYR A 421 -24.17 -13.41 -8.32
CA TYR A 421 -25.64 -13.35 -8.49
C TYR A 421 -26.22 -11.93 -8.39
N TYR A 422 -25.46 -10.96 -7.87
CA TYR A 422 -25.88 -9.57 -7.83
C TYR A 422 -26.00 -8.98 -9.22
N TYR A 423 -25.35 -9.54 -10.25
CA TYR A 423 -25.33 -8.97 -11.60
C TYR A 423 -25.96 -9.93 -12.62
N SER A 424 -26.64 -9.39 -13.63
CA SER A 424 -27.05 -10.18 -14.80
C SER A 424 -25.83 -10.54 -15.65
N ARG A 425 -26.00 -11.46 -16.60
CA ARG A 425 -24.93 -11.83 -17.53
C ARG A 425 -24.51 -10.62 -18.39
N GLU A 426 -25.48 -9.88 -18.91
CA GLU A 426 -25.27 -8.70 -19.75
C GLU A 426 -24.52 -7.60 -18.98
N GLN A 427 -24.83 -7.42 -17.70
CA GLN A 427 -24.09 -6.51 -16.83
C GLN A 427 -22.64 -6.96 -16.64
N LYS A 428 -22.38 -8.26 -16.44
CA LYS A 428 -21.01 -8.78 -16.31
C LYS A 428 -20.20 -8.61 -17.59
N GLU A 429 -20.83 -8.80 -18.75
CA GLU A 429 -20.21 -8.54 -20.05
C GLU A 429 -19.83 -7.06 -20.22
N ALA A 430 -20.76 -6.15 -19.90
CA ALA A 430 -20.48 -4.71 -19.92
C ALA A 430 -19.34 -4.33 -18.95
N ILE A 431 -19.35 -4.90 -17.74
CA ILE A 431 -18.26 -4.73 -16.76
C ILE A 431 -16.94 -5.25 -17.33
N ALA A 432 -16.93 -6.42 -17.98
CA ALA A 432 -15.72 -6.99 -18.56
C ALA A 432 -15.12 -6.08 -19.64
N VAL A 433 -15.96 -5.52 -20.53
CA VAL A 433 -15.54 -4.56 -21.55
C VAL A 433 -14.93 -3.32 -20.88
N MET A 434 -15.64 -2.70 -19.94
CA MET A 434 -15.13 -1.53 -19.21
C MET A 434 -13.80 -1.82 -18.50
N VAL A 435 -13.70 -2.94 -17.77
CA VAL A 435 -12.49 -3.32 -17.03
C VAL A 435 -11.32 -3.53 -17.99
N LYS A 436 -11.54 -4.20 -19.13
CA LYS A 436 -10.52 -4.41 -20.15
C LYS A 436 -10.00 -3.09 -20.73
N GLU A 437 -10.90 -2.18 -21.09
CA GLU A 437 -10.52 -0.91 -21.73
C GLU A 437 -9.80 0.05 -20.76
N PHE A 438 -10.20 0.09 -19.48
CA PHE A 438 -9.58 0.98 -18.48
C PHE A 438 -8.32 0.41 -17.82
N SER A 439 -8.11 -0.91 -17.88
CA SER A 439 -6.97 -1.53 -17.22
C SER A 439 -5.69 -1.26 -18.01
N THR A 440 -4.62 -0.91 -17.30
CA THR A 440 -3.28 -1.04 -17.87
C THR A 440 -3.00 -2.50 -18.21
N LYS A 441 -2.02 -2.75 -19.08
CA LYS A 441 -1.62 -4.12 -19.44
C LYS A 441 -1.32 -4.99 -18.21
N SER A 442 -0.60 -4.44 -17.21
CA SER A 442 -0.28 -5.14 -15.97
C SER A 442 -1.53 -5.45 -15.15
N THR A 443 -2.44 -4.48 -14.99
CA THR A 443 -3.72 -4.72 -14.29
C THR A 443 -4.57 -5.77 -14.98
N TRP A 444 -4.70 -5.70 -16.31
CA TRP A 444 -5.51 -6.64 -17.08
C TRP A 444 -4.97 -8.07 -17.00
N GLN A 445 -3.65 -8.26 -16.98
CA GLN A 445 -3.03 -9.57 -16.78
C GLN A 445 -3.51 -10.25 -15.49
N HIS A 446 -3.86 -9.50 -14.45
CA HIS A 446 -4.38 -10.03 -13.20
C HIS A 446 -5.92 -10.01 -13.09
N LEU A 447 -6.64 -9.42 -14.04
CA LEU A 447 -8.11 -9.34 -14.01
C LEU A 447 -8.81 -10.19 -15.05
N HIS A 448 -8.14 -10.49 -16.17
CA HIS A 448 -8.80 -11.12 -17.32
C HIS A 448 -9.45 -12.48 -16.99
N HIS A 449 -8.82 -13.29 -16.12
CA HIS A 449 -9.32 -14.62 -15.77
C HIS A 449 -10.67 -14.59 -15.06
N TYR A 450 -11.01 -13.51 -14.34
CA TYR A 450 -12.33 -13.33 -13.73
C TYR A 450 -13.47 -13.20 -14.74
N PHE A 451 -13.16 -13.01 -16.03
CA PHE A 451 -14.13 -12.85 -17.11
C PHE A 451 -14.09 -13.96 -18.16
N MET A 452 -13.12 -14.90 -18.07
CA MET A 452 -12.97 -15.99 -19.05
C MET A 452 -14.02 -17.10 -18.88
N ASP A 453 -14.42 -17.43 -17.65
CA ASP A 453 -15.36 -18.53 -17.41
C ASP A 453 -16.81 -18.20 -17.84
N SER A 454 -17.09 -16.92 -18.09
CA SER A 454 -18.37 -16.47 -18.67
C SER A 454 -18.47 -16.80 -20.17
N SER A 455 -17.34 -17.13 -20.80
CA SER A 455 -17.19 -17.17 -22.25
C SER A 455 -17.23 -18.56 -22.88
N GLY A 456 -17.68 -19.58 -22.13
CA GLY A 456 -17.99 -20.91 -22.67
C GLY A 456 -18.93 -20.89 -23.90
N ASP A 457 -19.63 -19.76 -24.14
CA ASP A 457 -20.40 -19.46 -25.36
C ASP A 457 -19.98 -18.15 -26.10
N ILE A 458 -19.04 -17.35 -25.57
CA ILE A 458 -18.72 -15.99 -26.07
C ILE A 458 -17.35 -15.92 -26.78
N GLY A 459 -16.45 -16.89 -26.55
CA GLY A 459 -15.11 -16.90 -27.15
C GLY A 459 -15.10 -16.83 -28.68
N ALA A 460 -16.16 -17.29 -29.35
CA ALA A 460 -16.26 -17.25 -30.81
C ALA A 460 -16.57 -15.85 -31.39
N THR A 461 -17.12 -14.91 -30.63
CA THR A 461 -17.64 -13.64 -31.15
C THR A 461 -16.73 -12.43 -30.92
N MET A 462 -15.87 -12.44 -29.91
CA MET A 462 -14.93 -11.33 -29.68
C MET A 462 -13.64 -11.43 -30.51
N GLU A 463 -13.12 -12.62 -30.79
CA GLU A 463 -11.98 -12.78 -31.69
C GLU A 463 -12.37 -12.60 -33.16
N SER A 464 -13.59 -12.97 -33.56
CA SER A 464 -14.04 -12.84 -34.96
C SER A 464 -14.26 -11.38 -35.39
N LYS A 465 -14.68 -10.49 -34.49
CA LYS A 465 -14.82 -9.05 -34.82
C LYS A 465 -13.50 -8.29 -34.96
N GLN A 466 -12.38 -8.80 -34.45
CA GLN A 466 -11.07 -8.15 -34.63
C GLN A 466 -10.33 -8.61 -35.90
N ILE A 467 -10.82 -9.64 -36.60
CA ILE A 467 -10.16 -10.19 -37.80
C ILE A 467 -10.79 -9.66 -39.11
N GLU A 468 -12.05 -9.21 -39.11
CA GLU A 468 -12.71 -8.73 -40.35
C GLU A 468 -12.39 -7.28 -40.73
N ASP A 469 -11.77 -6.47 -39.85
CA ASP A 469 -11.42 -5.06 -40.14
C ASP A 469 -9.94 -4.87 -40.53
N GLY A 470 -9.34 -5.93 -41.06
CA GLY A 470 -7.93 -6.02 -41.45
C GLY A 470 -7.58 -5.35 -42.78
N THR A 471 -8.01 -4.11 -43.04
CA THR A 471 -7.39 -3.22 -44.03
C THR A 471 -7.57 -1.76 -43.61
N ASP A 472 -6.45 -1.06 -43.41
CA ASP A 472 -6.32 0.36 -43.05
C ASP A 472 -6.64 0.79 -41.61
N VAL A 473 -5.95 0.19 -40.63
CA VAL A 473 -5.67 0.90 -39.37
C VAL A 473 -4.29 1.54 -39.45
N ILE A 474 -4.29 2.79 -39.92
CA ILE A 474 -3.22 3.76 -39.70
C ILE A 474 -2.81 3.68 -38.22
N HIS A 475 -1.52 3.47 -37.96
CA HIS A 475 -0.90 3.65 -36.64
C HIS A 475 -1.13 5.09 -36.16
N LYS A 476 -2.31 5.37 -35.63
CA LYS A 476 -2.54 6.50 -34.75
C LYS A 476 -1.72 6.18 -33.52
N LYS A 477 -0.62 6.91 -33.32
CA LYS A 477 0.08 7.00 -32.04
C LYS A 477 -0.98 7.28 -30.97
N ARG A 478 -1.48 6.24 -30.31
CA ARG A 478 -2.24 6.37 -29.07
C ARG A 478 -1.20 6.90 -28.09
N GLY A 479 -1.21 8.21 -27.90
CA GLY A 479 -0.53 8.81 -26.77
C GLY A 479 -1.02 8.05 -25.56
N VAL A 480 -0.10 7.42 -24.83
CA VAL A 480 -0.35 7.02 -23.46
C VAL A 480 -0.97 8.27 -22.83
N VAL A 481 -2.26 8.19 -22.48
CA VAL A 481 -2.89 9.22 -21.65
C VAL A 481 -2.23 9.06 -20.30
N SER A 482 -1.04 9.65 -20.17
CA SER A 482 -0.43 9.92 -18.90
C SER A 482 -1.37 10.93 -18.28
N ILE A 483 -2.18 10.47 -17.33
CA ILE A 483 -2.96 11.35 -16.46
C ILE A 483 -1.90 12.12 -15.66
N VAL A 484 -1.53 13.31 -16.15
CA VAL A 484 -0.59 14.24 -15.51
C VAL A 484 -1.31 15.03 -14.42
#